data_AF-A0A7D9H8Y4-F1
#
_entry.id   AF-A0A7D9H8Y4-F1
#
_cell.length_a   1.000
_cell.length_b   1.000
_cell.length_c   1.000
_cell.angle_alpha   90.00
_cell.angle_beta   90.00
_cell.angle_gamma   90.00
#
_symmetry.space_group_name_H-M   'P 1'
#
loop_
_entity.id
_entity.type
_entity.pdbx_description
1 polymer ?
#
loop_
_entity_poly.entity_id
_entity_poly.type
_entity_poly.pdbx_seq_one_letter_code
_entity_poly.pdbx_strand_id
1 'polypeptide(L)'
;MLKRISIGILVVLIFLLMLWFTNSNPGVVSLDLAFGTVQPTIPLAFSVTFVLGWAFGLLCTSLLIFRLVNERRRLRRALRNSESEVSSLRNLPLADAD
;
A
#
# COMPACT_ATOMS: atom_id res chain seq x y z
N MET A 1 -1.70 -9.04 -23.38
CA MET A 1 -2.87 -9.94 -23.25
C MET A 1 -2.62 -11.07 -22.26
N LEU A 2 -1.45 -11.73 -22.29
CA LEU A 2 -1.07 -12.78 -21.31
C LEU A 2 -1.24 -12.38 -19.83
N LYS A 3 -0.85 -11.15 -19.44
CA LYS A 3 -1.03 -10.62 -18.07
C LYS A 3 -2.50 -10.54 -17.62
N ARG A 4 -3.42 -10.21 -18.54
CA ARG A 4 -4.86 -10.13 -18.22
C ARG A 4 -5.47 -11.52 -18.06
N ILE A 5 -5.04 -12.46 -18.91
CA ILE A 5 -5.47 -13.87 -18.85
C ILE A 5 -4.96 -14.53 -17.55
N SER A 6 -3.69 -14.30 -17.18
CA SER A 6 -3.12 -14.83 -15.93
C SER A 6 -3.80 -14.25 -14.68
N ILE A 7 -4.18 -12.98 -14.68
CA ILE A 7 -5.02 -12.41 -13.61
C ILE A 7 -6.38 -13.12 -13.55
N GLY A 8 -7.03 -13.33 -14.69
CA GLY A 8 -8.30 -14.07 -14.75
C GLY A 8 -8.18 -15.48 -14.19
N ILE A 9 -7.15 -16.23 -14.60
CA ILE A 9 -6.86 -17.58 -14.08
C ILE A 9 -6.63 -17.55 -12.57
N LEU A 10 -5.85 -16.59 -12.07
CA LEU A 10 -5.58 -16.44 -10.65
C LEU A 10 -6.87 -16.18 -9.86
N VAL A 11 -7.75 -15.31 -10.35
CA VAL A 11 -9.04 -15.03 -9.71
C VAL A 11 -9.92 -16.28 -9.68
N VAL A 12 -10.01 -17.02 -10.78
CA VAL A 12 -10.77 -18.28 -10.84
C VAL A 12 -10.18 -19.31 -9.87
N LEU A 13 -8.85 -19.44 -9.80
CA LEU A 13 -8.19 -20.33 -8.86
C LEU A 13 -8.50 -19.98 -7.40
N ILE A 14 -8.39 -18.69 -7.04
CA ILE A 14 -8.72 -18.21 -5.69
C ILE A 14 -10.20 -18.50 -5.37
N PHE A 15 -11.10 -18.28 -6.32
CA PHE A 15 -12.52 -18.56 -6.14
C PHE A 15 -12.79 -20.05 -5.89
N LEU A 16 -12.18 -20.94 -6.66
CA LEU A 16 -12.29 -22.39 -6.46
C LEU A 16 -11.73 -22.82 -5.10
N LEU A 17 -10.60 -22.24 -4.69
CA LEU A 17 -10.02 -22.48 -3.37
C LEU A 17 -10.95 -22.01 -2.25
N MET A 18 -11.62 -20.86 -2.41
CA MET A 18 -12.60 -20.39 -1.43
C MET A 18 -13.82 -21.30 -1.32
N LEU A 19 -14.34 -21.81 -2.44
CA LEU A 19 -15.44 -22.77 -2.43
C LEU A 19 -15.04 -24.07 -1.72
N TRP A 20 -13.87 -24.61 -2.05
CA TRP A 20 -13.33 -25.81 -1.42
C TRP A 20 -13.10 -25.61 0.09
N PHE A 21 -12.52 -24.47 0.48
CA PHE A 21 -12.30 -24.11 1.89
C PHE A 21 -13.62 -24.00 2.64
N THR A 22 -14.63 -23.32 2.08
CA THR A 22 -15.95 -23.15 2.67
C THR A 22 -16.63 -24.51 2.90
N ASN A 23 -16.65 -25.37 1.88
CA ASN A 23 -17.26 -26.69 1.98
C ASN A 23 -16.53 -27.62 2.96
N SER A 24 -15.20 -27.49 3.07
CA SER A 24 -14.39 -28.32 3.97
C SER A 24 -14.43 -27.83 5.42
N ASN A 25 -14.88 -26.60 5.68
CA ASN A 25 -14.90 -25.99 7.00
C ASN A 25 -16.29 -25.39 7.33
N PRO A 26 -17.36 -26.21 7.44
CA PRO A 26 -18.71 -25.73 7.74
C PRO A 26 -18.90 -25.28 9.20
N GLY A 27 -17.88 -25.45 10.05
CA GLY A 27 -17.94 -25.16 11.47
C GLY A 27 -18.04 -23.66 11.80
N VAL A 28 -18.34 -23.41 13.07
CA VAL A 28 -18.30 -22.09 13.69
C VAL A 28 -17.17 -22.03 14.71
N VAL A 29 -16.61 -20.84 14.93
CA VAL A 29 -15.59 -20.60 15.95
C VAL A 29 -16.19 -19.69 17.02
N SER A 30 -16.11 -20.10 18.29
CA SER A 30 -16.53 -19.26 19.40
C SER A 30 -15.38 -18.35 19.81
N LEU A 31 -15.57 -17.04 19.66
CA LEU A 31 -14.60 -16.03 20.02
C LEU A 31 -15.13 -15.22 21.20
N ASP A 32 -14.40 -15.24 22.30
CA ASP A 32 -14.61 -14.31 23.41
C ASP A 32 -13.80 -13.05 23.16
N LEU A 33 -14.49 -11.94 22.87
CA LEU A 33 -13.89 -10.64 22.58
C LEU A 33 -13.74 -9.78 23.84
N ALA A 34 -13.82 -10.39 25.04
CA ALA A 34 -13.86 -9.77 26.37
C ALA A 34 -15.11 -8.91 26.64
N PHE A 35 -15.70 -8.28 25.62
CA PHE A 35 -16.93 -7.50 25.69
C PHE A 35 -18.17 -8.27 25.22
N GLY A 36 -17.99 -9.52 24.80
CA GLY A 36 -19.05 -10.39 24.29
C GLY A 36 -18.50 -11.57 23.51
N THR A 37 -19.31 -12.62 23.39
CA THR A 37 -18.99 -13.81 22.61
C THR A 37 -19.66 -13.76 21.24
N VAL A 38 -18.89 -14.04 20.19
CA VAL A 38 -19.41 -14.14 18.81
C VAL A 38 -19.08 -15.51 18.24
N GLN A 39 -19.97 -16.05 17.42
CA GLN A 39 -19.82 -17.38 16.81
C GLN A 39 -19.90 -17.33 15.29
N PRO A 40 -18.97 -16.63 14.60
CA PRO A 40 -18.95 -16.61 13.14
C PRO A 40 -18.62 -18.00 12.57
N THR A 41 -19.08 -18.25 11.34
CA THR A 41 -18.60 -19.39 10.56
C THR A 41 -17.09 -19.24 10.30
N ILE A 42 -16.36 -20.34 10.24
CA ILE A 42 -14.91 -20.33 9.98
C ILE A 42 -14.57 -19.54 8.72
N PRO A 43 -15.26 -19.71 7.58
CA PRO A 43 -15.00 -18.92 6.37
C PRO A 43 -15.18 -17.43 6.56
N LEU A 44 -16.20 -17.02 7.32
CA LEU A 44 -16.45 -15.61 7.61
C LEU A 44 -15.34 -15.02 8.49
N ALA A 45 -14.97 -15.72 9.58
CA ALA A 45 -13.93 -15.28 10.50
C ALA A 45 -12.59 -15.05 9.81
N PHE A 46 -12.18 -16.01 8.96
CA PHE A 46 -10.96 -15.88 8.16
C PHE A 46 -11.06 -14.75 7.13
N SER A 47 -12.19 -14.65 6.41
CA SER A 47 -12.38 -13.60 5.41
C SER A 47 -12.26 -12.21 6.01
N VAL A 48 -12.92 -11.95 7.15
CA VAL A 48 -12.83 -10.68 7.86
C VAL A 48 -11.41 -10.39 8.31
N THR A 49 -10.73 -11.39 8.88
CA THR A 49 -9.34 -11.25 9.33
C THR A 49 -8.40 -10.90 8.18
N PHE A 50 -8.54 -11.57 7.03
CA PHE A 50 -7.74 -11.28 5.83
C PHE A 50 -8.01 -9.89 5.28
N VAL A 51 -9.29 -9.49 5.18
CA VAL A 51 -9.67 -8.15 4.69
C VAL A 51 -9.11 -7.07 5.61
N LEU A 52 -9.23 -7.22 6.93
CA LEU A 52 -8.69 -6.27 7.89
C LEU A 52 -7.16 -6.21 7.83
N GLY A 53 -6.48 -7.36 7.78
CA GLY A 53 -5.02 -7.42 7.65
C GLY A 53 -4.53 -6.77 6.34
N TRP A 54 -5.21 -7.04 5.23
CA TRP A 54 -4.90 -6.43 3.93
C TRP A 54 -5.13 -4.92 3.93
N ALA A 55 -6.27 -4.45 4.45
CA ALA A 55 -6.58 -3.03 4.57
C ALA A 55 -5.55 -2.31 5.46
N PHE A 56 -5.17 -2.91 6.59
CA PHE A 56 -4.14 -2.39 7.47
C PHE A 56 -2.76 -2.33 6.79
N GLY A 57 -2.39 -3.37 6.03
CA GLY A 57 -1.17 -3.39 5.23
C GLY A 57 -1.15 -2.27 4.20
N LEU A 58 -2.24 -2.10 3.43
CA LEU A 58 -2.38 -1.02 2.46
C LEU A 58 -2.29 0.36 3.12
N LEU A 59 -2.89 0.55 4.28
CA LEU A 59 -2.81 1.80 5.05
C LEU A 59 -1.35 2.10 5.42
N CYS A 60 -0.65 1.13 6.01
CA CYS A 60 0.76 1.26 6.38
C CYS A 60 1.64 1.62 5.18
N THR A 61 1.50 0.88 4.07
CA THR A 61 2.27 1.15 2.85
C THR A 61 1.95 2.52 2.27
N SER A 62 0.68 2.94 2.29
CA SER A 62 0.26 4.26 1.78
C SER A 62 0.91 5.40 2.56
N LEU A 63 1.01 5.28 3.89
CA LEU A 63 1.70 6.26 4.73
C LEU A 63 3.19 6.36 4.39
N LEU A 64 3.86 5.23 4.15
CA LEU A 64 5.26 5.21 3.71
C LEU A 64 5.44 5.87 2.34
N ILE A 65 4.58 5.51 1.38
CA ILE A 65 4.60 6.09 0.03
C ILE A 65 4.38 7.61 0.11
N PHE A 66 3.46 8.07 0.94
CA PHE A 66 3.19 9.50 1.11
C PHE A 66 4.43 10.26 1.61
N ARG A 67 5.15 9.69 2.59
CA ARG A 67 6.43 10.25 3.06
C ARG A 67 7.46 10.33 1.94
N LEU A 68 7.66 9.24 1.20
CA LEU A 68 8.60 9.17 0.08
C LEU A 68 8.26 10.18 -1.03
N VAL A 69 6.97 10.36 -1.34
CA VAL A 69 6.51 11.35 -2.32
C VAL A 69 6.82 12.77 -1.83
N ASN A 70 6.61 13.07 -0.55
CA ASN A 70 6.91 14.37 0.02
C ASN A 70 8.42 14.66 0.04
N GLU A 71 9.23 13.70 0.43
CA GLU A 71 10.70 13.80 0.37
C GLU A 71 11.20 14.03 -1.05
N ARG A 72 10.70 13.26 -2.02
CA ARG A 72 11.02 13.46 -3.44
C ARG A 72 10.67 14.87 -3.92
N ARG A 73 9.52 15.42 -3.49
CA ARG A 73 9.12 16.81 -3.82
C ARG A 73 10.07 17.81 -3.18
N ARG A 74 10.45 17.62 -1.92
CA ARG A 74 11.40 18.49 -1.20
C ARG A 74 12.78 18.48 -1.85
N LEU A 75 13.32 17.31 -2.16
CA LEU A 75 14.64 17.14 -2.79
C LEU A 75 14.69 17.79 -4.18
N ARG A 76 13.62 17.65 -4.98
CA ARG A 76 13.52 18.33 -6.28
C ARG A 76 13.53 19.85 -6.18
N ARG A 77 12.86 20.41 -5.17
CA ARG A 77 12.88 21.86 -4.92
C ARG A 77 14.26 22.32 -4.48
N ALA A 78 14.90 21.60 -3.57
CA ALA A 78 16.25 21.91 -3.12
C ALA A 78 17.25 21.90 -4.28
N LEU A 79 17.20 20.88 -5.14
CA LEU A 79 18.05 20.79 -6.33
C LEU A 79 17.88 22.02 -7.25
N ARG A 80 16.63 22.38 -7.56
CA ARG A 80 16.34 23.53 -8.44
C ARG A 80 16.81 24.85 -7.84
N ASN A 81 16.70 25.02 -6.52
CA ASN A 81 17.19 26.21 -5.84
C ASN A 81 18.72 26.29 -5.92
N SER A 82 19.43 25.20 -5.62
CA SER A 82 20.89 25.17 -5.73
C SER A 82 21.39 25.41 -7.16
N GLU A 83 20.72 24.84 -8.17
CA GLU A 83 21.03 25.11 -9.59
C GLU A 83 20.84 26.60 -9.94
N SER A 84 19.78 27.23 -9.42
CA SER A 84 19.53 28.66 -9.65
C SER A 84 20.53 29.58 -8.96
N GLU A 85 21.00 29.22 -7.77
CA GLU A 85 22.05 29.95 -7.04
C GLU A 85 23.38 29.88 -7.79
N VAL A 86 23.79 28.68 -8.24
CA VAL A 86 25.00 28.50 -9.04
C VAL A 86 24.92 29.28 -10.36
N SER A 87 23.77 29.25 -11.04
CA SER A 87 23.57 30.04 -12.26
C SER A 87 23.63 31.54 -11.99
N SER A 88 23.07 32.02 -10.88
CA SER A 88 23.09 33.44 -10.51
C SER A 88 24.50 33.90 -10.19
N LEU A 89 25.27 33.10 -9.44
CA LEU A 89 26.68 33.36 -9.13
C LEU A 89 27.56 33.35 -10.37
N ARG A 90 27.34 32.43 -11.32
CA ARG A 90 28.08 32.38 -12.58
C ARG A 90 27.80 33.56 -13.51
N ASN A 91 26.60 34.11 -13.43
CA ASN A 91 26.17 35.25 -14.25
C ASN A 91 26.35 36.58 -13.52
N LEU A 92 26.96 36.58 -12.33
CA LEU A 92 27.28 37.80 -11.62
C LEU A 92 28.31 38.59 -12.47
N PRO A 93 28.02 39.84 -12.85
CA PRO A 93 29.01 40.67 -13.51
C PRO A 93 30.23 40.78 -12.60
N LEU A 94 31.44 40.64 -13.16
CA LEU A 94 32.67 41.05 -12.49
C LEU A 94 32.66 42.59 -12.42
N ALA A 95 31.84 43.15 -11.54
CA ALA A 95 31.93 44.54 -11.14
C ALA A 95 32.95 44.62 -9.99
N ASP A 96 33.87 45.57 -10.11
CA ASP A 96 35.01 45.86 -9.23
C ASP A 96 36.32 45.12 -9.52
N ALA A 97 36.75 45.16 -10.78
CA ALA A 97 38.17 45.19 -11.11
C ALA A 97 38.50 46.44 -11.95
N ASP A 98 38.20 47.61 -11.39
CA ASP A 98 38.78 48.91 -11.76
C ASP A 98 39.29 49.60 -10.49
#